data_AF-A0A453SBM0-F1
#
_entry.id   AF-A0A453SBM0-F1
#
_cell.length_a   1.000
_cell.length_b   1.000
_cell.length_c   1.000
_cell.angle_alpha   90.00
_cell.angle_beta   90.00
_cell.angle_gamma   90.00
#
_symmetry.space_group_name_H-M   'P 1'
#
loop_
_entity.id
_entity.type
_entity.pdbx_description
1 polymer ?
#
loop_
_entity_poly.entity_id
_entity_poly.type
_entity_poly.pdbx_seq_one_letter_code
_entity_poly.pdbx_strand_id
1 'polypeptide(L)'
;MQSLQDKASEWSGVAAADAFAIDEVNVFEALGGTPQPFVDLSTNFYTRVYEDEEQWFREIFSGSRKEDAIQNQYEFLVQRMGGPPLFSQRRGHPALIGRHRPFPVTHQAAERWLHHMQQALETTESINP
;
A
#
# COMPACT_ATOMS: atom_id res chain seq x y z
N MET A 1 16.14 -7.95 22.36
CA MET A 1 16.08 -7.89 20.88
C MET A 1 15.00 -6.88 20.53
N GLN A 2 15.33 -5.88 19.71
CA GLN A 2 14.38 -4.86 19.25
C GLN A 2 13.32 -5.49 18.34
N SER A 3 12.05 -5.09 18.47
CA SER A 3 10.95 -5.62 17.66
C SER A 3 11.05 -5.12 16.21
N LEU A 4 10.35 -5.78 15.29
CA LEU A 4 10.28 -5.28 13.90
C LEU A 4 9.56 -3.93 13.80
N GLN A 5 8.60 -3.67 14.67
CA GLN A 5 7.88 -2.40 14.73
C GLN A 5 8.79 -1.28 15.24
N ASP A 6 9.59 -1.55 16.27
CA ASP A 6 10.54 -0.58 16.82
C ASP A 6 11.56 -0.14 15.75
N LYS A 7 12.07 -1.10 14.95
CA LYS A 7 12.97 -0.81 13.82
C LYS A 7 12.28 0.00 12.73
N ALA A 8 11.04 -0.34 12.41
CA ALA A 8 10.26 0.40 11.43
C ALA A 8 10.10 1.86 11.86
N SER A 9 9.76 2.12 13.12
CA SER A 9 9.65 3.48 13.67
C SER A 9 10.98 4.22 13.69
N GLU A 10 12.08 3.56 14.04
CA GLU A 10 13.41 4.18 14.01
C GLU A 10 13.80 4.63 12.59
N TRP A 11 13.52 3.82 11.57
CA TRP A 11 13.89 4.12 10.19
C TRP A 11 12.94 5.07 9.47
N SER A 12 11.64 5.00 9.77
CA SER A 12 10.64 5.85 9.12
C SER A 12 10.44 7.20 9.82
N GLY A 13 10.83 7.31 11.08
CA GLY A 13 10.46 8.45 11.93
C GLY A 13 8.98 8.48 12.32
N VAL A 14 8.21 7.44 11.98
CA VAL A 14 6.78 7.32 12.29
C VAL A 14 6.58 6.39 13.47
N ALA A 15 6.01 6.90 14.57
CA ALA A 15 5.71 6.05 15.72
C ALA A 15 4.65 5.00 15.34
N ALA A 16 4.74 3.81 15.95
CA ALA A 16 3.76 2.76 15.70
C ALA A 16 2.32 3.22 16.01
N ALA A 17 2.13 4.05 17.04
CA ALA A 17 0.82 4.63 17.36
C ALA A 17 0.26 5.47 16.19
N ASP A 18 1.08 6.35 15.61
CA ASP A 18 0.67 7.19 14.48
C ASP A 18 0.37 6.35 13.23
N ALA A 19 1.18 5.31 12.97
CA ALA A 19 0.97 4.39 11.85
C ALA A 19 -0.35 3.59 11.96
N PHE A 20 -0.84 3.37 13.19
CA PHE A 20 -2.09 2.67 13.47
C PHE A 20 -3.25 3.58 13.86
N ALA A 21 -3.09 4.91 13.78
CA ALA A 21 -4.19 5.86 14.01
C ALA A 21 -5.37 5.67 13.03
N ILE A 22 -5.14 4.97 11.91
CA ILE A 22 -6.19 4.49 11.00
C ILE A 22 -7.23 3.57 11.67
N ASP A 23 -6.95 3.04 12.88
CA ASP A 23 -7.88 2.21 13.65
C ASP A 23 -8.84 3.05 14.53
N GLU A 24 -8.58 4.35 14.69
CA GLU A 24 -9.44 5.25 15.48
C GLU A 24 -10.67 5.72 14.69
N VAL A 25 -10.64 5.59 13.36
CA VAL A 25 -11.74 5.96 12.46
C VAL A 25 -11.95 4.86 11.43
N ASN A 26 -13.20 4.65 10.99
CA ASN A 26 -13.44 3.79 9.84
C ASN A 26 -13.15 4.59 8.55
N VAL A 27 -11.91 4.49 8.06
CA VAL A 27 -11.46 5.21 6.86
C VAL A 27 -12.27 4.78 5.62
N PHE A 28 -12.67 3.52 5.50
CA PHE A 28 -13.52 3.04 4.42
C PHE A 28 -14.88 3.75 4.39
N GLU A 29 -15.53 3.92 5.55
CA GLU A 29 -16.77 4.68 5.67
C GLU A 29 -16.54 6.19 5.43
N ALA A 30 -15.44 6.75 5.93
CA ALA A 30 -15.07 8.16 5.70
C ALA A 30 -14.87 8.48 4.22
N LEU A 31 -14.43 7.50 3.43
CA LEU A 31 -14.30 7.58 1.98
C LEU A 31 -15.57 7.11 1.23
N GLY A 32 -16.73 7.18 1.89
CA GLY A 32 -18.03 6.94 1.27
C GLY A 32 -18.50 5.49 1.26
N GLY A 33 -17.84 4.59 1.99
CA GLY A 33 -18.32 3.21 2.20
C GLY A 33 -18.29 2.35 0.93
N THR A 34 -17.47 2.71 -0.06
CA THR A 34 -17.30 1.93 -1.30
C THR A 34 -15.83 1.62 -1.56
N PRO A 35 -15.51 0.54 -2.30
CA PRO A 35 -14.14 0.25 -2.70
C PRO A 35 -13.53 1.26 -3.70
N GLN A 36 -14.35 2.11 -4.34
CA GLN A 36 -13.94 2.89 -5.51
C GLN A 36 -12.73 3.83 -5.22
N PRO A 37 -12.68 4.60 -4.11
CA PRO A 37 -11.51 5.44 -3.82
C PRO A 37 -10.20 4.65 -3.70
N PHE A 38 -10.25 3.44 -3.15
CA PHE A 38 -9.09 2.57 -3.03
C PHE A 38 -8.66 1.98 -4.38
N VAL A 39 -9.64 1.68 -5.25
CA VAL A 39 -9.39 1.24 -6.63
C VAL A 39 -8.70 2.35 -7.42
N ASP A 40 -9.22 3.57 -7.34
CA ASP A 40 -8.65 4.73 -8.04
C ASP A 40 -7.24 5.03 -7.55
N LEU A 41 -7.03 5.07 -6.22
CA LEU A 41 -5.72 5.28 -5.60
C LEU A 41 -4.71 4.22 -6.06
N SER A 42 -5.08 2.93 -5.96
CA SER A 42 -4.18 1.83 -6.33
C SER A 42 -3.88 1.82 -7.83
N THR A 43 -4.85 2.20 -8.66
CA THR A 43 -4.69 2.29 -10.12
C THR A 43 -3.74 3.42 -10.50
N ASN A 44 -3.89 4.60 -9.90
CA ASN A 44 -2.99 5.74 -10.07
C ASN A 44 -1.58 5.36 -9.60
N PHE A 45 -1.46 4.84 -8.38
CA PHE A 45 -0.20 4.39 -7.79
C PHE A 45 0.55 3.41 -8.70
N TYR A 46 -0.09 2.32 -9.14
CA TYR A 46 0.58 1.33 -9.99
C TYR A 46 0.79 1.80 -11.42
N THR A 47 0.05 2.81 -11.90
CA THR A 47 0.41 3.45 -13.18
C THR A 47 1.78 4.09 -13.07
N ARG A 48 2.02 4.88 -12.02
CA ARG A 48 3.32 5.50 -11.75
C ARG A 48 4.44 4.46 -11.53
N VAL A 49 4.18 3.41 -10.76
CA VAL A 49 5.16 2.34 -10.51
C VAL A 49 5.60 1.64 -11.80
N TYR A 50 4.66 1.28 -12.67
CA TYR A 50 4.99 0.56 -13.91
C TYR A 50 5.60 1.48 -14.99
N GLU A 51 5.33 2.78 -14.92
CA GLU A 51 5.88 3.80 -15.83
C GLU A 51 7.17 4.46 -15.31
N ASP A 52 7.63 4.08 -14.12
CA ASP A 52 8.82 4.66 -13.48
C ASP A 52 10.07 4.61 -14.40
N GLU A 53 10.77 5.72 -14.55
CA GLU A 53 11.98 5.80 -15.36
C GLU A 53 13.15 5.00 -14.75
N GLU A 54 13.13 4.81 -13.43
CA GLU A 54 14.13 4.06 -12.67
C GLU A 54 13.99 2.55 -12.91
N GLN A 55 14.80 2.02 -13.83
CA GLN A 55 14.77 0.60 -14.21
C GLN A 55 14.91 -0.35 -13.00
N TRP A 56 15.81 -0.05 -12.07
CA TRP A 56 16.05 -0.87 -10.88
C TRP A 56 14.79 -1.04 -10.02
N PHE A 57 13.91 -0.03 -10.00
CA PHE A 57 12.66 -0.07 -9.25
C PHE A 57 11.57 -0.81 -10.02
N ARG A 58 11.41 -0.53 -11.32
CA ARG A 58 10.44 -1.26 -12.17
C ARG A 58 10.69 -2.76 -12.21
N GLU A 59 11.97 -3.18 -12.24
CA GLU A 59 12.34 -4.59 -12.31
C GLU A 59 11.82 -5.41 -11.13
N ILE A 60 11.61 -4.78 -9.96
CA ILE A 60 10.98 -5.40 -8.79
C ILE A 60 9.58 -5.96 -9.14
N PHE A 61 8.86 -5.29 -10.04
CA PHE A 61 7.49 -5.61 -10.43
C PHE A 61 7.38 -6.42 -11.73
N SER A 62 8.50 -6.68 -12.42
CA SER A 62 8.53 -7.34 -13.74
C SER A 62 7.83 -8.72 -13.80
N GLY A 63 7.87 -9.47 -12.70
CA GLY A 63 7.20 -10.77 -12.57
C GLY A 63 5.71 -10.70 -12.21
N SER A 64 5.15 -9.50 -12.05
CA SER A 64 3.75 -9.28 -11.65
C SER A 64 2.98 -8.55 -12.74
N ARG A 65 1.74 -8.98 -12.99
CA ARG A 65 0.82 -8.22 -13.84
C ARG A 65 0.32 -6.99 -13.08
N LYS A 66 0.26 -5.85 -13.77
CA LYS A 66 -0.17 -4.57 -13.19
C LYS A 66 -1.57 -4.68 -12.58
N GLU A 67 -2.50 -5.33 -13.28
CA GLU A 67 -3.89 -5.46 -12.83
C GLU A 67 -3.99 -6.31 -11.56
N ASP A 68 -3.20 -7.38 -11.45
CA ASP A 68 -3.17 -8.23 -10.27
C ASP A 68 -2.57 -7.47 -9.07
N ALA A 69 -1.54 -6.66 -9.30
CA ALA A 69 -0.91 -5.83 -8.27
C ALA A 69 -1.89 -4.76 -7.73
N ILE A 70 -2.61 -4.07 -8.63
CA ILE A 70 -3.69 -3.14 -8.29
C ILE A 70 -4.73 -3.85 -7.43
N GLN A 71 -5.21 -5.02 -7.87
CA GLN A 71 -6.21 -5.79 -7.13
C GLN A 71 -5.74 -6.17 -5.73
N ASN A 72 -4.51 -6.67 -5.62
CA ASN A 72 -3.94 -7.05 -4.33
C ASN A 72 -3.86 -5.87 -3.37
N GLN A 73 -3.48 -4.69 -3.85
CA GLN A 73 -3.34 -3.50 -3.01
C GLN A 73 -4.69 -2.97 -2.55
N TYR A 74 -5.63 -2.70 -3.45
CA TYR A 74 -6.90 -2.09 -3.02
C TYR A 74 -7.69 -3.04 -2.11
N GLU A 75 -7.70 -4.35 -2.37
CA GLU A 75 -8.40 -5.31 -1.51
C GLU A 75 -7.79 -5.36 -0.11
N PHE A 76 -6.46 -5.26 -0.01
CA PHE A 76 -5.77 -5.20 1.28
C PHE A 76 -6.09 -3.89 2.01
N LEU A 77 -6.05 -2.75 1.32
CA LEU A 77 -6.37 -1.45 1.90
C LEU A 77 -7.82 -1.40 2.39
N VAL A 78 -8.79 -1.80 1.55
CA VAL A 78 -10.22 -1.89 1.91
C VAL A 78 -10.39 -2.73 3.18
N GLN A 79 -9.80 -3.92 3.21
CA GLN A 79 -9.88 -4.79 4.39
C GLN A 79 -9.22 -4.17 5.63
N ARG A 80 -8.04 -3.55 5.48
CA ARG A 80 -7.29 -2.99 6.61
C ARG A 80 -7.93 -1.73 7.15
N MET A 81 -8.65 -0.99 6.32
CA MET A 81 -9.16 0.35 6.63
C MET A 81 -10.66 0.37 6.96
N GLY A 82 -11.23 -0.78 7.35
CA GLY A 82 -12.59 -0.87 7.91
C GLY A 82 -13.67 -1.39 6.97
N GLY A 83 -13.32 -1.74 5.73
CA GLY A 83 -14.21 -2.35 4.75
C GLY A 83 -14.29 -3.89 4.82
N PRO A 84 -14.97 -4.54 3.85
CA PRO A 84 -15.10 -5.98 3.80
C PRO A 84 -13.74 -6.69 3.59
N PRO A 85 -13.56 -7.94 4.08
CA PRO A 85 -12.28 -8.64 4.07
C PRO A 85 -11.96 -9.28 2.70
N LEU A 86 -11.96 -8.48 1.63
CA LEU A 86 -11.81 -8.93 0.24
C LEU A 86 -10.49 -9.68 0.03
N PHE A 87 -9.39 -9.14 0.56
CA PHE A 87 -8.07 -9.76 0.40
C PHE A 87 -8.02 -11.14 1.05
N SER A 88 -8.48 -11.24 2.30
CA SER A 88 -8.45 -12.51 3.05
C SER A 88 -9.37 -13.56 2.43
N GLN A 89 -10.52 -13.16 1.88
CA GLN A 89 -11.41 -14.08 1.17
C GLN A 89 -10.75 -14.72 -0.05
N ARG A 90 -9.95 -13.94 -0.81
CA ARG A 90 -9.30 -14.41 -2.04
C ARG A 90 -7.93 -15.05 -1.81
N ARG A 91 -7.13 -14.50 -0.89
CA ARG A 91 -5.70 -14.82 -0.72
C ARG A 91 -5.31 -15.34 0.66
N GLY A 92 -6.24 -15.38 1.61
CA GLY A 92 -5.96 -15.70 3.01
C GLY A 92 -5.15 -14.58 3.70
N HIS A 93 -4.39 -14.95 4.72
CA HIS A 93 -3.70 -13.98 5.57
C HIS A 93 -2.80 -12.99 4.77
N PRO A 94 -2.81 -11.67 5.09
CA PRO A 94 -1.96 -10.67 4.42
C PRO A 94 -0.47 -11.03 4.42
N ALA A 95 0.08 -11.38 5.58
CA ALA A 95 1.44 -11.91 5.73
C ALA A 95 2.50 -11.09 4.96
N LEU A 96 2.48 -9.76 5.12
CA LEU A 96 3.22 -8.82 4.27
C LEU A 96 4.71 -9.15 4.17
N ILE A 97 5.38 -9.42 5.29
CA ILE A 97 6.81 -9.80 5.30
C ILE A 97 7.04 -11.07 4.45
N GLY A 98 6.20 -12.09 4.62
CA GLY A 98 6.33 -13.34 3.89
C GLY A 98 6.11 -13.16 2.38
N ARG A 99 5.11 -12.37 1.99
CA ARG A 99 4.78 -12.11 0.58
C ARG A 99 5.78 -11.18 -0.12
N HIS A 100 6.48 -10.33 0.64
CA HIS A 100 7.51 -9.44 0.10
C HIS A 100 8.92 -10.04 0.12
N ARG A 101 9.11 -11.21 0.74
CA ARG A 101 10.40 -11.93 0.78
C ARG A 101 11.09 -12.11 -0.59
N PRO A 102 10.38 -12.35 -1.71
CA PRO A 102 11.03 -12.50 -3.02
C PRO A 102 11.62 -11.20 -3.59
N PHE A 103 11.27 -10.04 -3.03
CA PHE A 103 11.61 -8.74 -3.59
C PHE A 103 12.70 -8.03 -2.77
N PRO A 104 13.59 -7.27 -3.42
CA PRO A 104 14.62 -6.49 -2.72
C PRO A 104 14.01 -5.21 -2.12
N VAL A 105 13.33 -5.33 -0.98
CA VAL A 105 12.76 -4.19 -0.25
C VAL A 105 13.86 -3.46 0.54
N THR A 106 14.69 -2.69 -0.18
CA THR A 106 15.72 -1.82 0.41
C THR A 106 15.11 -0.51 0.93
N HIS A 107 15.89 0.26 1.70
CA HIS A 107 15.47 1.61 2.12
C HIS A 107 15.17 2.51 0.91
N GLN A 108 16.02 2.47 -0.12
CA GLN A 108 15.80 3.22 -1.37
C GLN A 108 14.51 2.77 -2.09
N ALA A 109 14.21 1.46 -2.12
CA ALA A 109 12.97 0.95 -2.70
C ALA A 109 11.74 1.40 -1.91
N ALA A 110 11.82 1.48 -0.58
CA ALA A 110 10.75 2.00 0.26
C ALA A 110 10.48 3.48 -0.03
N GLU A 111 11.52 4.32 -0.09
CA GLU A 111 11.39 5.74 -0.43
C GLU A 111 10.79 5.95 -1.83
N ARG A 112 11.21 5.15 -2.83
CA ARG A 112 10.66 5.25 -4.19
C ARG A 112 9.20 4.80 -4.25
N TRP A 113 8.83 3.76 -3.50
CA TRP A 113 7.44 3.34 -3.35
C TRP A 113 6.59 4.45 -2.72
N LEU A 114 7.08 5.06 -1.64
CA LEU A 114 6.39 6.15 -0.95
C LEU A 114 6.27 7.40 -1.83
N HIS A 115 7.27 7.72 -2.63
CA HIS A 115 7.21 8.80 -3.61
C HIS A 115 6.01 8.68 -4.56
N HIS A 116 5.81 7.48 -5.13
CA HIS A 116 4.67 7.22 -6.01
C HIS A 116 3.34 7.24 -5.27
N MET A 117 3.29 6.73 -4.04
CA MET A 117 2.08 6.76 -3.23
C MET A 117 1.69 8.18 -2.83
N GLN A 118 2.66 9.02 -2.44
CA GLN A 118 2.42 10.43 -2.13
C GLN A 118 1.80 11.16 -3.34
N GLN A 119 2.37 10.99 -4.54
CA GLN A 119 1.81 11.58 -5.75
C GLN A 119 0.42 11.04 -6.08
N ALA A 120 0.18 9.74 -5.86
CA ALA A 120 -1.14 9.16 -6.06
C ALA A 120 -2.16 9.70 -5.05
N LEU A 121 -1.73 9.93 -3.80
CA LEU A 121 -2.56 10.55 -2.76
C LEU A 121 -2.94 12.00 -3.10
N GLU A 122 -2.01 12.75 -3.69
CA GLU A 122 -2.24 14.16 -4.07
C GLU A 122 -3.13 14.32 -5.31
N THR A 123 -3.11 13.36 -6.23
CA THR A 123 -3.79 13.51 -7.54
C THR A 123 -5.00 12.61 -7.74
N THR A 124 -5.37 11.76 -6.78
CA THR A 124 -6.62 10.99 -6.85
C THR A 124 -7.73 11.79 -6.17
N GLU A 125 -8.73 12.23 -6.94
CA GLU A 125 -9.80 13.09 -6.41
C GLU A 125 -10.71 12.36 -5.41
N SER A 126 -10.95 11.06 -5.60
CA SER A 126 -11.89 10.28 -4.79
C SER A 126 -11.44 9.99 -3.35
N ILE A 127 -10.19 10.29 -3.00
CA ILE A 127 -9.64 10.14 -1.63
C ILE A 127 -9.57 11.45 -0.85
N ASN A 128 -9.92 12.59 -1.48
CA ASN A 128 -10.06 13.89 -0.83
C ASN A 128 -11.44 14.50 -1.14
N PRO A 129 -12.54 13.83 -0.71
CA PRO A 129 -13.90 14.23 -1.03
C PRO A 129 -14.37 15.50 -0.30
#